data_AF-A0A1S3EQP7-F1
#
_entry.id   AF-A0A1S3EQP7-F1
#
_cell.length_a   1.000
_cell.length_b   1.000
_cell.length_c   1.000
_cell.angle_alpha   90.00
_cell.angle_beta   90.00
_cell.angle_gamma   90.00
#
_symmetry.space_group_name_H-M   'P 1'
#
loop_
_entity.id
_entity.type
_entity.pdbx_description
1 polymer ?
#
loop_
_entity_poly.entity_id
_entity_poly.type
_entity_poly.pdbx_seq_one_letter_code
_entity_poly.pdbx_strand_id
1 'polypeptide(L)'
;MGSGPGAGRGAGARGLHPQASEELLREHYAELRGRPFFGRLLDYMRSGPVVAMVRNLVHGSDSPESARREIALWFGADELLCGEDGAARWLHE
;
A
#
# COMPACT_ATOMS: atom_id res chain seq x y z
N MET A 1 5.48 -35.44 14.41
CA MET A 1 5.95 -34.98 13.09
C MET A 1 4.72 -34.53 12.31
N GLY A 2 4.35 -33.26 12.44
CA GLY A 2 3.16 -32.69 11.80
C GLY A 2 3.57 -31.62 10.82
N SER A 3 3.53 -31.94 9.54
CA SER A 3 3.60 -30.97 8.45
C SER A 3 2.26 -30.24 8.36
N GLY A 4 2.29 -28.91 8.39
CA GLY A 4 1.14 -28.04 8.13
C GLY A 4 1.57 -26.89 7.21
N PRO A 5 0.83 -26.58 6.12
CA PRO A 5 1.28 -25.67 5.07
C PRO A 5 0.84 -24.22 5.29
N GLY A 6 1.62 -23.29 4.72
CA GLY A 6 1.06 -22.12 4.04
C GLY A 6 0.96 -20.83 4.86
N ALA A 7 1.92 -19.93 4.65
CA ALA A 7 1.68 -18.48 4.65
C ALA A 7 2.60 -17.85 3.61
N GLY A 8 2.17 -17.91 2.36
CA GLY A 8 2.77 -17.11 1.30
C GLY A 8 2.35 -15.66 1.40
N ARG A 9 3.25 -14.80 0.88
CA ARG A 9 3.07 -13.43 0.39
C ARG A 9 3.53 -12.31 1.32
N GLY A 10 4.56 -11.62 0.82
CA GLY A 10 4.99 -10.30 1.24
C GLY A 10 6.09 -9.73 0.33
N ALA A 11 6.22 -10.20 -0.92
CA ALA A 11 7.15 -9.61 -1.87
C ALA A 11 6.52 -8.33 -2.42
N GLY A 12 6.89 -7.18 -1.84
CA GLY A 12 6.58 -5.88 -2.42
C GLY A 12 7.29 -5.73 -3.77
N ALA A 13 6.60 -6.03 -4.87
CA ALA A 13 7.12 -5.85 -6.21
C ALA A 13 7.21 -4.35 -6.52
N ARG A 14 8.42 -3.79 -6.54
CA ARG A 14 8.70 -2.51 -7.19
C ARG A 14 9.22 -2.82 -8.60
N GLY A 15 8.32 -2.75 -9.58
CA GLY A 15 8.69 -2.87 -10.99
C GLY A 15 8.71 -1.50 -11.63
N LEU A 16 9.86 -1.07 -12.14
CA LEU A 16 9.89 -0.01 -13.13
C LEU A 16 9.45 -0.67 -14.45
N HIS A 17 8.28 -0.32 -14.99
CA HIS A 17 7.95 -0.68 -16.37
C HIS A 17 8.46 0.45 -17.26
N PRO A 18 9.61 0.29 -17.96
CA PRO A 18 10.15 1.34 -18.83
C PRO A 18 9.16 1.73 -19.93
N GLN A 19 8.26 0.81 -20.31
CA GLN A 19 7.02 1.03 -21.03
C GLN A 19 6.04 -0.10 -20.70
N ALA A 20 4.77 0.23 -20.43
CA ALA A 20 3.72 -0.77 -20.27
C ALA A 20 3.36 -1.35 -21.66
N SER A 21 3.24 -2.67 -21.76
CA SER A 21 2.85 -3.32 -23.02
C SER A 21 1.38 -3.02 -23.35
N GLU A 22 1.04 -2.98 -24.64
CA GLU A 22 -0.33 -2.74 -25.07
C GLU A 22 -1.29 -3.82 -24.55
N GLU A 23 -0.84 -5.07 -24.50
CA GLU A 23 -1.59 -6.20 -23.96
C GLU A 23 -1.98 -5.98 -22.49
N LEU A 24 -1.01 -5.61 -21.64
CA LEU A 24 -1.24 -5.31 -20.23
C LEU A 24 -2.23 -4.16 -20.04
N LEU A 25 -2.10 -3.08 -20.83
CA LEU A 25 -3.00 -1.94 -20.74
C LEU A 25 -4.41 -2.26 -21.23
N ARG A 26 -4.55 -3.13 -22.24
CA ARG A 26 -5.85 -3.61 -22.73
C ARG A 26 -6.55 -4.50 -21.71
N GLU A 27 -5.80 -5.32 -20.99
CA GLU A 27 -6.34 -6.11 -19.87
C GLU A 27 -6.73 -5.20 -18.70
N HIS A 28 -5.83 -4.30 -18.28
CA HIS A 28 -6.06 -3.37 -17.17
C HIS A 28 -7.27 -2.45 -17.39
N TYR A 29 -7.50 -2.00 -18.62
CA TYR A 29 -8.63 -1.15 -18.99
C TYR A 29 -9.74 -1.90 -19.76
N ALA A 30 -9.86 -3.22 -19.62
CA ALA A 30 -10.81 -4.02 -20.41
C ALA A 30 -12.26 -3.48 -20.36
N GLU A 31 -12.69 -2.97 -19.21
CA GLU A 31 -14.03 -2.38 -19.01
C GLU A 31 -14.28 -1.11 -19.84
N LEU A 32 -13.22 -0.42 -20.27
CA LEU A 32 -13.30 0.82 -21.05
C LEU A 32 -13.25 0.56 -22.57
N ARG A 33 -13.11 -0.68 -23.02
CA ARG A 33 -12.92 -1.05 -24.44
C ARG A 33 -14.02 -0.50 -25.36
N GLY A 34 -15.25 -0.37 -24.87
CA GLY A 34 -16.38 0.17 -25.65
C GLY A 34 -16.44 1.69 -25.74
N ARG A 35 -15.54 2.42 -25.07
CA ARG A 35 -15.59 3.88 -25.00
C ARG A 35 -14.83 4.51 -26.18
N PRO A 36 -15.32 5.61 -26.77
CA PRO A 36 -14.72 6.22 -27.97
C PRO A 36 -13.30 6.76 -27.73
N PHE A 37 -12.90 6.97 -26.48
CA PHE A 37 -11.57 7.44 -26.11
C PHE A 37 -10.56 6.32 -25.77
N PHE A 38 -10.97 5.04 -25.84
CA PHE A 38 -10.15 3.92 -25.41
C PHE A 38 -8.80 3.85 -26.12
N GLY A 39 -8.77 4.07 -27.44
CA GLY A 39 -7.50 4.11 -28.20
C GLY A 39 -6.54 5.18 -27.69
N ARG A 40 -7.01 6.42 -27.51
CA ARG A 40 -6.20 7.54 -27.00
C ARG A 40 -5.69 7.30 -25.58
N LEU A 41 -6.45 6.60 -24.74
CA LEU A 41 -6.02 6.23 -23.39
C LEU A 41 -4.82 5.28 -23.44
N LEU A 42 -4.86 4.26 -24.31
CA LEU A 42 -3.74 3.33 -24.49
C LEU A 42 -2.50 4.05 -25.03
N ASP A 43 -2.67 4.93 -26.04
CA ASP A 43 -1.57 5.71 -26.61
C ASP A 43 -0.92 6.61 -25.56
N TYR A 44 -1.73 7.27 -24.73
CA TYR A 44 -1.24 8.11 -23.65
C TYR A 44 -0.45 7.31 -22.61
N MET A 45 -0.98 6.19 -22.14
CA MET A 45 -0.32 5.35 -21.13
C MET A 45 0.95 4.66 -21.66
N ARG A 46 1.10 4.52 -22.97
CA ARG A 46 2.31 4.00 -23.63
C ARG A 46 3.35 5.06 -23.96
N SER A 47 2.99 6.33 -23.92
CA SER A 47 3.84 7.43 -24.37
C SER A 47 5.07 7.66 -23.48
N GLY A 48 5.10 7.08 -22.28
CA GLY A 48 6.22 7.23 -21.35
C GLY A 48 6.29 6.13 -20.29
N PRO A 49 7.33 6.17 -19.44
CA PRO A 49 7.50 5.22 -18.35
C PRO A 49 6.41 5.37 -17.29
N VAL A 50 5.95 4.24 -16.74
CA VAL A 50 4.89 4.21 -15.71
C VAL A 50 5.43 3.50 -14.46
N VAL A 51 5.17 4.09 -13.29
CA VAL A 51 5.50 3.49 -11.99
C VAL A 51 4.22 2.94 -11.36
N ALA A 52 4.10 1.61 -11.31
CA ALA A 52 3.01 0.94 -10.61
C ALA A 52 3.32 0.85 -9.10
N MET A 53 2.35 1.22 -8.25
CA MET A 53 2.48 1.15 -6.80
C MET A 53 1.27 0.47 -6.16
N VAL A 54 1.51 -0.45 -5.23
CA VAL A 54 0.48 -1.02 -4.35
C VAL A 54 0.48 -0.22 -3.05
N ARG A 55 -0.66 0.41 -2.69
CA ARG A 55 -0.77 1.20 -1.45
C ARG A 55 -1.16 0.30 -0.28
N ASN A 56 -0.16 -0.22 0.44
CA ASN A 56 -0.26 -0.87 1.76
C ASN A 56 1.08 -0.73 2.54
N LEU A 57 1.75 0.43 2.42
CA LEU A 57 3.12 0.62 2.95
C LEU A 57 3.19 0.76 4.46
N VAL A 58 2.09 1.17 5.10
CA VAL A 58 2.02 1.44 6.53
C VAL A 58 0.76 0.77 7.07
N HIS A 59 0.90 0.08 8.21
CA HIS A 59 -0.20 -0.49 8.98
C HIS A 59 -0.48 0.42 10.17
N GLY A 60 -1.76 0.69 10.43
CA GLY A 60 -2.22 1.36 11.63
C GLY A 60 -3.36 0.56 12.23
N SER A 61 -3.42 0.48 13.55
CA SER A 61 -4.46 -0.25 14.24
C SER A 61 -5.85 0.32 13.94
N ASP A 62 -6.81 -0.55 13.71
CA ASP A 62 -8.18 -0.21 13.27
C ASP A 62 -9.11 0.28 14.39
N SER A 63 -8.68 0.15 15.65
CA SER A 63 -9.48 0.44 16.84
C SER A 63 -8.60 0.63 18.09
N PRO A 64 -9.09 1.31 19.15
CA PRO A 64 -8.35 1.44 20.40
C PRO A 64 -8.00 0.08 21.04
N GLU A 65 -8.89 -0.90 20.94
CA GLU A 65 -8.67 -2.26 21.45
C GLU A 65 -7.53 -2.94 20.70
N SER A 66 -7.54 -2.85 19.36
CA SER A 66 -6.50 -3.41 18.51
C SER A 66 -5.16 -2.69 18.72
N ALA A 67 -5.19 -1.36 18.91
CA ALA A 67 -4.01 -0.56 19.21
C ALA A 67 -3.34 -1.00 20.51
N ARG A 68 -4.10 -1.18 21.60
CA ARG A 68 -3.54 -1.67 22.88
C ARG A 68 -2.88 -3.03 22.72
N ARG A 69 -3.52 -3.95 21.99
CA ARG A 69 -2.97 -5.28 21.71
C ARG A 69 -1.68 -5.21 20.90
N GLU A 70 -1.67 -4.40 19.84
CA GLU A 70 -0.51 -4.25 18.95
C GLU A 70 0.66 -3.57 19.67
N ILE A 71 0.41 -2.50 20.42
CA ILE A 71 1.47 -1.82 21.20
C ILE A 71 2.14 -2.81 22.17
N ALA A 72 1.36 -3.61 22.90
CA ALA A 72 1.90 -4.61 23.82
C ALA A 72 2.61 -5.78 23.13
N LEU A 73 2.30 -6.04 21.85
CA LEU A 73 2.95 -7.09 21.06
C LEU A 73 4.31 -6.64 20.52
N TRP A 74 4.41 -5.38 20.11
CA TRP A 74 5.57 -4.86 19.39
C TRP A 74 6.60 -4.14 20.26
N PHE A 75 6.21 -3.64 21.43
CA PHE A 75 7.09 -2.86 22.31
C PHE A 75 7.18 -3.46 23.72
N GLY A 76 8.37 -3.45 24.29
CA GLY A 76 8.60 -3.67 25.72
C GLY A 76 8.08 -2.50 26.56
N ALA A 77 7.73 -2.76 27.82
CA ALA A 77 7.22 -1.71 28.72
C ALA A 77 8.26 -0.61 29.00
N ASP A 78 9.55 -0.96 28.94
CA ASP A 78 10.69 -0.06 29.10
C ASP A 78 11.04 0.75 27.84
N GLU A 79 10.47 0.40 26.69
CA GLU A 79 10.64 1.12 25.43
C GLU A 79 9.62 2.27 25.25
N LEU A 80 8.58 2.30 26.10
CA LEU A 80 7.55 3.34 26.10
C LEU A 80 7.99 4.53 26.95
N LEU A 81 8.50 5.57 26.29
CA LEU A 81 8.90 6.82 26.95
C LEU A 81 7.67 7.72 27.21
N CYS A 82 7.42 8.05 28.48
CA CYS A 82 6.49 9.11 28.85
C CYS A 82 7.23 10.46 28.82
N GLY A 83 7.22 11.12 27.65
CA GLY A 83 7.74 12.48 27.50
C GLY A 83 6.69 13.55 27.80
N GLU A 84 7.12 14.75 28.19
CA GLU A 84 6.25 15.92 28.22
C GLU A 84 6.12 16.52 26.82
N ASP A 85 4.90 16.59 26.30
CA ASP A 85 4.64 17.22 25.00
C ASP A 85 4.65 18.75 25.13
N GLY A 86 5.81 19.37 24.89
CA GLY A 86 5.98 20.84 24.91
C GLY A 86 5.09 21.59 23.92
N ALA A 87 4.52 20.91 22.93
CA ALA A 87 3.57 21.45 21.97
C ALA A 87 2.09 21.33 22.41
N ALA A 88 1.79 20.60 23.49
CA ALA A 88 0.41 20.35 23.93
C ALA A 88 -0.38 21.64 24.20
N ARG A 89 0.31 22.71 24.61
CA ARG A 89 -0.26 24.06 24.82
C ARG A 89 -0.92 24.66 23.55
N TRP A 90 -0.54 24.21 22.36
CA TRP A 90 -1.00 24.78 21.08
C TRP A 90 -1.90 23.85 20.27
N LEU A 91 -2.07 22.60 20.71
CA LEU A 91 -2.77 21.55 19.96
C LEU A 91 -4.15 21.22 20.51
N HIS A 92 -4.48 21.70 21.71
CA HIS A 92 -5.78 21.52 22.34
C HIS A 92 -6.43 22.90 22.55
N GLU A 93 -7.68 23.03 22.11
CA GLU A 93 -8.51 24.21 22.36
C GLU A 93 -8.94 24.32 23.83
#